data_AF-A0A292Q1K1-F1
#
_entry.id   AF-A0A292Q1K1-F1
#
_cell.length_a   1.000
_cell.length_b   1.000
_cell.length_c   1.000
_cell.angle_alpha   90.00
_cell.angle_beta   90.00
_cell.angle_gamma   90.00
#
_symmetry.space_group_name_H-M   'P 1'
#
loop_
_entity.id
_entity.type
_entity.pdbx_description
1 polymer ?
#
loop_
_entity_poly.entity_id
_entity_poly.type
_entity_poly.pdbx_seq_one_letter_code
_entity_poly.pdbx_strand_id
1 'polypeptide(L)'
;SRWYIQRSFTYVMTRESGMEGFLKGFYNEGRPPVVDADLMFQDITFLLHPDSHKDIQRLDKATLRDLAATGFKLEEGADRAGFCIKYLEPGGIALGYYLDLGALNLVAAGKFKVKQGHEIQRILLNGIEFANGHVFEAGEIALMTGCQKMHSTSRKVLGGEIAQSLEPVWDFDQEGEVRGMWRRCSRDGSWFMGGDLSFTRYHSRLLALQIKALEEGLM
;
A
#
# COMPACT_ATOMS: atom_id res chain seq x y z
N SER A 1 -26.23 7.18 14.66
CA SER A 1 -25.75 5.95 13.99
C SER A 1 -24.37 6.21 13.40
N ARG A 2 -23.50 5.19 13.26
CA ARG A 2 -22.15 5.35 12.71
C ARG A 2 -22.11 4.90 11.25
N TRP A 3 -21.35 5.62 10.42
CA TRP A 3 -21.28 5.39 8.97
C TRP A 3 -19.83 5.31 8.50
N TYR A 4 -19.60 4.43 7.52
CA TYR A 4 -18.35 4.31 6.77
C TYR A 4 -18.64 4.75 5.34
N ILE A 5 -17.96 5.81 4.88
CA ILE A 5 -18.05 6.29 3.51
C ILE A 5 -16.89 5.69 2.71
N GLN A 6 -17.17 4.72 1.86
CA GLN A 6 -16.18 4.16 0.96
C GLN A 6 -16.25 4.89 -0.38
N ARG A 7 -15.13 5.45 -0.84
CA ARG A 7 -15.08 6.28 -2.06
C ARG A 7 -14.84 5.46 -3.34
N SER A 8 -14.14 4.34 -3.21
CA SER A 8 -13.75 3.46 -4.31
C SER A 8 -13.78 2.03 -3.84
N PHE A 9 -13.75 1.08 -4.79
CA PHE A 9 -13.47 -0.31 -4.47
C PHE A 9 -12.12 -0.42 -3.74
N THR A 10 -11.97 -1.47 -2.94
CA THR A 10 -10.80 -1.62 -2.08
C THR A 10 -10.41 -3.08 -1.96
N TYR A 11 -9.15 -3.37 -2.24
CA TYR A 11 -8.55 -4.65 -1.92
C TYR A 11 -8.39 -4.75 -0.40
N VAL A 12 -8.90 -5.82 0.20
CA VAL A 12 -8.79 -6.04 1.66
C VAL A 12 -8.00 -7.30 1.91
N MET A 13 -7.06 -7.21 2.84
CA MET A 13 -6.32 -8.36 3.37
C MET A 13 -6.16 -8.18 4.87
N THR A 14 -6.49 -9.20 5.65
CA THR A 14 -6.21 -9.19 7.10
C THR A 14 -4.72 -9.40 7.35
N ARG A 15 -4.23 -8.89 8.48
CA ARG A 15 -2.85 -9.12 8.93
C ARG A 15 -2.52 -10.61 8.95
N GLU A 16 -3.40 -11.41 9.53
CA GLU A 16 -3.19 -12.84 9.74
C GLU A 16 -3.05 -13.57 8.40
N SER A 17 -3.95 -13.30 7.44
CA SER A 17 -3.89 -13.88 6.11
C SER A 17 -2.69 -13.38 5.30
N GLY A 18 -2.28 -12.12 5.45
CA GLY A 18 -1.04 -11.62 4.87
C GLY A 18 0.19 -12.33 5.43
N MET A 19 0.27 -12.52 6.75
CA MET A 19 1.38 -13.27 7.34
C MET A 19 1.46 -14.71 6.85
N GLU A 20 0.30 -15.38 6.73
CA GLU A 20 0.21 -16.80 6.36
C GLU A 20 0.33 -17.04 4.84
N GLY A 21 -0.25 -16.18 4.01
CA GLY A 21 -0.32 -16.35 2.57
C GLY A 21 0.76 -15.59 1.78
N PHE A 22 1.36 -14.54 2.36
CA PHE A 22 2.38 -13.72 1.70
C PHE A 22 3.78 -13.91 2.30
N LEU A 23 3.91 -13.89 3.63
CA LEU A 23 5.23 -13.92 4.29
C LEU A 23 5.69 -15.32 4.72
N LYS A 24 4.79 -16.31 4.72
CA LYS A 24 5.09 -17.68 5.13
C LYS A 24 6.12 -18.33 4.20
N GLY A 25 7.09 -19.02 4.80
CA GLY A 25 8.22 -19.62 4.09
C GLY A 25 9.44 -18.71 4.05
N PHE A 26 9.26 -17.39 4.19
CA PHE A 26 10.36 -16.41 4.19
C PHE A 26 10.60 -15.83 5.58
N TYR A 27 9.55 -15.38 6.28
CA TYR A 27 9.67 -14.55 7.49
C TYR A 27 8.87 -15.07 8.69
N ASN A 28 8.59 -16.37 8.72
CA ASN A 28 7.94 -17.08 9.82
C ASN A 28 8.90 -18.05 10.54
N GLU A 29 8.40 -18.84 11.49
CA GLU A 29 9.16 -19.92 12.13
C GLU A 29 9.44 -21.06 11.14
N GLY A 30 10.61 -21.70 11.25
CA GLY A 30 11.04 -22.77 10.35
C GLY A 30 11.52 -22.31 8.96
N ARG A 31 11.70 -21.00 8.78
CA ARG A 31 12.25 -20.39 7.55
C ARG A 31 13.72 -20.75 7.30
N PRO A 32 14.21 -20.62 6.05
CA PRO A 32 15.64 -20.61 5.75
C PRO A 32 16.40 -19.53 6.53
N PRO A 33 17.75 -19.58 6.56
CA PRO A 33 18.55 -18.47 7.05
C PRO A 33 18.10 -17.14 6.43
N VAL A 34 18.13 -16.09 7.25
CA VAL A 34 17.47 -14.80 6.95
C VAL A 34 17.97 -14.14 5.65
N VAL A 35 19.23 -14.38 5.30
CA VAL A 35 19.86 -13.91 4.06
C VAL A 35 19.31 -14.66 2.84
N ASP A 36 19.11 -15.97 2.96
CA ASP A 36 18.53 -16.79 1.90
C ASP A 36 17.06 -16.41 1.70
N ALA A 37 16.31 -16.21 2.79
CA ALA A 37 14.93 -15.74 2.73
C ALA A 37 14.80 -14.38 2.03
N ASP A 38 15.75 -13.46 2.24
CA ASP A 38 15.77 -12.18 1.52
C ASP A 38 16.05 -12.34 0.05
N LEU A 39 17.05 -13.14 -0.30
CA LEU A 39 17.34 -13.43 -1.70
C LEU A 39 16.14 -14.05 -2.39
N MET A 40 15.53 -15.06 -1.77
CA MET A 40 14.34 -15.73 -2.31
C MET A 40 13.17 -14.76 -2.46
N PHE A 41 12.91 -13.91 -1.47
CA PHE A 41 11.80 -12.97 -1.52
C PHE A 41 11.99 -11.88 -2.58
N GLN A 42 13.23 -11.44 -2.80
CA GLN A 42 13.56 -10.41 -3.80
C GLN A 42 13.74 -10.99 -5.21
N ASP A 43 14.02 -12.29 -5.33
CA ASP A 43 14.11 -13.01 -6.62
C ASP A 43 12.73 -13.33 -7.20
N ILE A 44 11.70 -13.43 -6.36
CA ILE A 44 10.33 -13.60 -6.82
C ILE A 44 9.89 -12.33 -7.55
N THR A 45 9.80 -12.42 -8.88
CA THR A 45 9.13 -11.40 -9.68
C THR A 45 7.73 -11.19 -9.10
N PHE A 46 7.35 -9.95 -8.76
CA PHE A 46 6.04 -9.62 -8.19
C PHE A 46 4.86 -10.19 -9.00
N LEU A 47 5.06 -10.43 -10.29
CA LEU A 47 4.14 -11.07 -11.23
C LEU A 47 3.84 -12.56 -10.93
N LEU A 48 4.65 -13.23 -10.10
CA LEU A 48 4.51 -14.66 -9.76
C LEU A 48 3.78 -14.91 -8.44
N HIS A 49 3.14 -13.89 -7.86
CA HIS A 49 2.34 -14.03 -6.65
C HIS A 49 0.85 -14.46 -6.76
N PRO A 50 0.28 -14.96 -7.90
CA PRO A 50 -1.13 -15.35 -7.95
C PRO A 50 -1.55 -16.40 -6.90
N ASP A 51 -0.66 -17.31 -6.52
CA ASP A 51 -1.02 -18.40 -5.60
C ASP A 51 -1.22 -17.91 -4.16
N SER A 52 -0.42 -16.95 -3.73
CA SER A 52 -0.62 -16.25 -2.47
C SER A 52 -1.92 -15.47 -2.43
N HIS A 53 -2.27 -14.77 -3.52
CA HIS A 53 -3.55 -14.07 -3.57
C HIS A 53 -4.72 -15.04 -3.37
N LYS A 54 -4.69 -16.21 -4.03
CA LYS A 54 -5.70 -17.26 -3.82
C LYS A 54 -5.73 -17.75 -2.38
N ASP A 55 -4.57 -17.97 -1.76
CA ASP A 55 -4.49 -18.40 -0.37
C ASP A 55 -5.01 -17.34 0.60
N ILE A 56 -4.66 -16.08 0.40
CA ILE A 56 -5.18 -14.95 1.18
C ILE A 56 -6.70 -14.86 1.04
N GLN A 57 -7.24 -14.90 -0.19
CA GLN A 57 -8.68 -14.87 -0.44
C GLN A 57 -9.39 -16.06 0.21
N ARG A 58 -8.77 -17.24 0.23
CA ARG A 58 -9.31 -18.43 0.89
C ARG A 58 -9.34 -18.26 2.40
N LEU A 59 -8.27 -17.74 3.00
CA LEU A 59 -8.17 -17.49 4.44
C LEU A 59 -9.14 -16.38 4.89
N ASP A 60 -9.22 -15.30 4.13
CA ASP A 60 -10.10 -14.15 4.41
C ASP A 60 -11.55 -14.34 3.95
N LYS A 61 -11.90 -15.50 3.38
CA LYS A 61 -13.22 -15.74 2.76
C LYS A 61 -14.41 -15.36 3.63
N ALA A 62 -14.36 -15.67 4.93
CA ALA A 62 -15.43 -15.32 5.86
C ALA A 62 -15.52 -13.79 6.06
N THR A 63 -14.39 -13.15 6.34
CA THR A 63 -14.28 -11.69 6.53
C THR A 63 -14.75 -10.92 5.28
N LEU A 64 -14.29 -11.33 4.10
CA LEU A 64 -14.66 -10.69 2.84
C LEU A 64 -16.15 -10.85 2.52
N ARG A 65 -16.72 -12.03 2.78
CA ARG A 65 -18.16 -12.28 2.65
C ARG A 65 -18.95 -11.35 3.58
N ASP A 66 -18.56 -11.27 4.85
CA ASP A 66 -19.29 -10.49 5.85
C ASP A 66 -19.17 -8.98 5.58
N LEU A 67 -18.02 -8.51 5.09
CA LEU A 67 -17.85 -7.15 4.59
C LEU A 67 -18.75 -6.87 3.38
N ALA A 68 -18.75 -7.74 2.38
CA ALA A 68 -19.59 -7.59 1.20
C ALA A 68 -21.08 -7.54 1.55
N ALA A 69 -21.52 -8.31 2.54
CA ALA A 69 -22.90 -8.31 3.04
C ALA A 69 -23.33 -6.95 3.62
N THR A 70 -22.39 -6.11 4.07
CA THR A 70 -22.69 -4.75 4.57
C THR A 70 -22.82 -3.71 3.46
N GLY A 71 -22.57 -4.09 2.21
CA GLY A 71 -22.49 -3.18 1.06
C GLY A 71 -21.09 -2.60 0.81
N PHE A 72 -20.07 -3.08 1.52
CA PHE A 72 -18.67 -2.76 1.23
C PHE A 72 -18.27 -3.29 -0.17
N LYS A 73 -17.54 -2.50 -0.93
CA LYS A 73 -17.14 -2.84 -2.31
C LYS A 73 -15.69 -3.31 -2.34
N LEU A 74 -15.51 -4.59 -2.63
CA LEU A 74 -14.21 -5.25 -2.68
C LEU A 74 -13.70 -5.37 -4.12
N GLU A 75 -12.39 -5.32 -4.31
CA GLU A 75 -11.70 -5.66 -5.57
C GLU A 75 -10.57 -6.65 -5.32
N GLU A 76 -10.13 -7.33 -6.37
CA GLU A 76 -9.04 -8.32 -6.34
C GLU A 76 -7.73 -7.77 -6.96
N GLY A 77 -7.72 -6.50 -7.38
CA GLY A 77 -6.65 -5.88 -8.17
C GLY A 77 -6.73 -6.22 -9.66
N ALA A 78 -5.87 -5.59 -10.46
CA ALA A 78 -5.77 -5.87 -11.90
C ALA A 78 -5.48 -7.36 -12.14
N ASP A 79 -6.22 -7.98 -13.06
CA ASP A 79 -6.13 -9.40 -13.42
C ASP A 79 -6.14 -10.38 -12.22
N ARG A 80 -6.73 -9.96 -11.08
CA ARG A 80 -6.72 -10.73 -9.81
C ARG A 80 -5.31 -11.07 -9.32
N ALA A 81 -4.36 -10.18 -9.59
CA ALA A 81 -2.97 -10.36 -9.19
C ALA A 81 -2.73 -10.09 -7.68
N GLY A 82 -3.75 -9.61 -6.96
CA GLY A 82 -3.73 -9.48 -5.51
C GLY A 82 -2.89 -8.34 -4.97
N PHE A 83 -2.49 -8.47 -3.71
CA PHE A 83 -1.89 -7.39 -2.91
C PHE A 83 -0.62 -6.80 -3.53
N CYS A 84 0.31 -7.63 -4.01
CA CYS A 84 1.62 -7.16 -4.45
C CYS A 84 1.53 -6.23 -5.66
N ILE A 85 0.75 -6.64 -6.66
CA ILE A 85 0.50 -5.81 -7.84
C ILE A 85 -0.34 -4.61 -7.45
N LYS A 86 -1.36 -4.76 -6.59
CA LYS A 86 -2.15 -3.62 -6.09
C LYS A 86 -1.30 -2.60 -5.34
N TYR A 87 -0.27 -3.04 -4.63
CA TYR A 87 0.65 -2.17 -3.90
C TYR A 87 1.59 -1.42 -4.85
N LEU A 88 2.05 -2.06 -5.93
CA LEU A 88 3.06 -1.51 -6.85
C LEU A 88 2.48 -0.95 -8.18
N GLU A 89 1.18 -1.07 -8.43
CA GLU A 89 0.56 -0.41 -9.57
C GLU A 89 0.59 1.12 -9.42
N PRO A 90 0.54 1.90 -10.52
CA PRO A 90 0.53 3.35 -10.44
C PRO A 90 -0.55 3.90 -9.48
N GLY A 91 -0.11 4.54 -8.39
CA GLY A 91 -1.00 5.07 -7.36
C GLY A 91 -1.42 4.08 -6.26
N GLY A 92 -1.01 2.82 -6.35
CA GLY A 92 -1.33 1.73 -5.42
C GLY A 92 -0.93 2.04 -3.97
N ILE A 93 0.28 2.56 -3.75
CA ILE A 93 0.75 2.93 -2.39
C ILE A 93 -0.14 3.98 -1.71
N ALA A 94 -0.82 4.82 -2.47
CA ALA A 94 -1.66 5.87 -1.93
C ALA A 94 -3.13 5.45 -1.84
N LEU A 95 -3.57 4.44 -2.60
CA LEU A 95 -5.00 4.18 -2.84
C LEU A 95 -5.28 2.70 -3.14
N GLY A 96 -6.43 2.23 -2.69
CA GLY A 96 -7.05 1.01 -3.23
C GLY A 96 -6.72 -0.30 -2.51
N TYR A 97 -5.93 -0.28 -1.43
CA TYR A 97 -5.79 -1.43 -0.53
C TYR A 97 -6.00 -1.06 0.95
N TYR A 98 -6.43 -2.04 1.75
CA TYR A 98 -6.59 -1.93 3.19
C TYR A 98 -5.99 -3.17 3.85
N LEU A 99 -4.91 -2.97 4.60
CA LEU A 99 -4.35 -3.98 5.49
C LEU A 99 -5.09 -3.93 6.82
N ASP A 100 -6.01 -4.88 7.02
CA ASP A 100 -6.86 -4.87 8.20
C ASP A 100 -6.14 -5.41 9.42
N LEU A 101 -6.02 -4.54 10.43
CA LEU A 101 -5.52 -4.87 11.76
C LEU A 101 -6.66 -5.13 12.76
N GLY A 102 -7.91 -5.26 12.26
CA GLY A 102 -9.10 -5.60 13.02
C GLY A 102 -10.19 -4.52 13.04
N ALA A 103 -10.00 -3.40 12.34
CA ALA A 103 -10.99 -2.32 12.27
C ALA A 103 -12.19 -2.72 11.40
N LEU A 104 -11.94 -3.46 10.31
CA LEU A 104 -13.01 -3.89 9.40
C LEU A 104 -13.94 -4.94 10.04
N ASN A 105 -13.52 -5.60 11.13
CA ASN A 105 -14.41 -6.44 11.94
C ASN A 105 -15.63 -5.68 12.47
N LEU A 106 -15.49 -4.38 12.79
CA LEU A 106 -16.61 -3.55 13.22
C LEU A 106 -17.59 -3.26 12.07
N VAL A 107 -17.05 -3.10 10.85
CA VAL A 107 -17.88 -2.91 9.65
C VAL A 107 -18.60 -4.21 9.33
N ALA A 108 -17.89 -5.35 9.28
CA ALA A 108 -18.45 -6.68 9.04
C ALA A 108 -19.53 -7.06 10.07
N ALA A 109 -19.34 -6.70 11.35
CA ALA A 109 -20.32 -6.90 12.41
C ALA A 109 -21.51 -5.92 12.36
N GLY A 110 -21.62 -5.08 11.32
CA GLY A 110 -22.71 -4.12 11.13
C GLY A 110 -22.72 -2.95 12.11
N LYS A 111 -21.62 -2.71 12.85
CA LYS A 111 -21.52 -1.57 13.77
C LYS A 111 -21.41 -0.23 13.03
N PHE A 112 -20.95 -0.27 11.79
CA PHE A 112 -20.97 0.86 10.85
C PHE A 112 -21.84 0.49 9.65
N LYS A 113 -22.72 1.41 9.26
CA LYS A 113 -23.42 1.32 7.98
C LYS A 113 -22.50 1.80 6.86
N VAL A 114 -22.48 1.11 5.73
CA VAL A 114 -21.61 1.49 4.59
C VAL A 114 -22.40 2.32 3.58
N LYS A 115 -21.82 3.44 3.11
CA LYS A 115 -22.31 4.21 1.97
C LYS A 115 -21.24 4.22 0.87
N GLN A 116 -21.68 3.99 -0.36
CA GLN A 116 -20.86 3.88 -1.58
C GLN A 116 -21.29 4.86 -2.65
N GLY A 117 -20.45 4.98 -3.67
CA GLY A 117 -20.90 5.28 -5.03
C GLY A 117 -21.00 6.76 -5.37
N HIS A 118 -20.58 7.65 -4.47
CA HIS A 118 -20.53 9.07 -4.75
C HIS A 118 -19.26 9.69 -4.17
N GLU A 119 -18.55 10.45 -4.99
CA GLU A 119 -17.46 11.29 -4.53
C GLU A 119 -17.98 12.39 -3.60
N ILE A 120 -17.16 12.78 -2.64
CA ILE A 120 -17.46 13.90 -1.74
C ILE A 120 -17.11 15.18 -2.50
N GLN A 121 -18.11 16.03 -2.72
CA GLN A 121 -17.93 17.34 -3.34
C GLN A 121 -17.34 18.35 -2.34
N ARG A 122 -17.89 18.39 -1.13
CA ARG A 122 -17.40 19.27 -0.04
C ARG A 122 -17.89 18.81 1.32
N ILE A 123 -17.14 19.19 2.35
CA ILE A 123 -17.57 19.09 3.74
C ILE A 123 -18.37 20.35 4.07
N LEU A 124 -19.54 20.17 4.64
CA LEU A 124 -20.43 21.23 5.12
C LEU A 124 -20.31 21.34 6.64
N LEU A 125 -20.81 22.45 7.19
CA LEU A 125 -20.84 22.66 8.65
C LEU A 125 -21.64 21.55 9.38
N ASN A 126 -22.67 21.01 8.73
CA ASN A 126 -23.60 20.02 9.28
C ASN A 126 -23.49 18.64 8.62
N GLY A 127 -22.48 18.38 7.79
CA GLY A 127 -22.39 17.10 7.09
C GLY A 127 -21.50 17.08 5.86
N ILE A 128 -21.84 16.22 4.91
CA ILE A 128 -21.08 15.97 3.68
C ILE A 128 -22.00 16.11 2.49
N GLU A 129 -21.58 16.88 1.48
CA GLU A 129 -22.25 16.93 0.19
C GLU A 129 -21.53 16.04 -0.81
N PHE A 130 -22.30 15.17 -1.44
CA PHE A 130 -21.84 14.28 -2.50
C PHE A 130 -21.95 14.95 -3.87
N ALA A 131 -21.15 14.50 -4.85
CA ALA A 131 -21.14 15.04 -6.21
C ALA A 131 -22.50 14.97 -6.95
N ASN A 132 -23.40 14.09 -6.49
CA ASN A 132 -24.78 14.01 -6.99
C ASN A 132 -25.75 15.01 -6.33
N GLY A 133 -25.24 15.94 -5.50
CA GLY A 133 -26.03 16.92 -4.76
C GLY A 133 -26.67 16.40 -3.47
N HIS A 134 -26.54 15.10 -3.16
CA HIS A 134 -27.09 14.55 -1.92
C HIS A 134 -26.30 15.06 -0.71
N VAL A 135 -27.00 15.64 0.27
CA VAL A 135 -26.40 16.04 1.54
C VAL A 135 -26.62 14.96 2.59
N PHE A 136 -25.56 14.59 3.28
CA PHE A 136 -25.56 13.60 4.34
C PHE A 136 -25.18 14.26 5.65
N GLU A 137 -26.15 14.39 6.55
CA GLU A 137 -25.96 15.03 7.83
C GLU A 137 -25.05 14.20 8.75
N ALA A 138 -24.08 14.87 9.37
CA ALA A 138 -23.17 14.25 10.32
C ALA A 138 -22.75 15.28 11.38
N GLY A 139 -22.82 14.88 12.65
CA GLY A 139 -22.32 15.73 13.75
C GLY A 139 -20.79 15.71 13.88
N GLU A 140 -20.15 14.65 13.42
CA GLU A 140 -18.70 14.47 13.46
C GLU A 140 -18.22 13.78 12.18
N ILE A 141 -17.07 14.21 11.66
CA ILE A 141 -16.45 13.66 10.45
C ILE A 141 -14.99 13.36 10.76
N ALA A 142 -14.62 12.08 10.67
CA ALA A 142 -13.23 11.63 10.78
C ALA A 142 -12.69 11.30 9.38
N LEU A 143 -11.63 12.00 8.96
CA LEU A 143 -11.00 11.80 7.65
C LEU A 143 -9.88 10.76 7.75
N MET A 144 -10.11 9.60 7.15
CA MET A 144 -9.15 8.49 7.08
C MET A 144 -8.45 8.46 5.71
N THR A 145 -7.90 9.61 5.28
CA THR A 145 -7.42 9.84 3.89
C THR A 145 -6.02 9.28 3.60
N GLY A 146 -5.53 8.35 4.41
CA GLY A 146 -4.23 7.71 4.23
C GLY A 146 -3.02 8.62 4.44
N CYS A 147 -1.89 8.25 3.85
CA CYS A 147 -0.60 8.91 4.01
C CYS A 147 -0.18 9.69 2.75
N GLN A 148 0.63 10.75 2.94
CA GLN A 148 1.22 11.48 1.82
C GLN A 148 2.37 10.67 1.18
N LYS A 149 2.61 10.89 -0.12
CA LYS A 149 3.77 10.32 -0.82
C LYS A 149 5.08 10.86 -0.25
N MET A 150 6.16 10.08 -0.33
CA MET A 150 7.48 10.48 0.17
C MET A 150 7.97 11.80 -0.45
N HIS A 151 7.66 12.05 -1.72
CA HIS A 151 8.00 13.31 -2.40
C HIS A 151 7.36 14.55 -1.75
N SER A 152 6.17 14.43 -1.14
CA SER A 152 5.56 15.52 -0.38
C SER A 152 6.39 15.87 0.86
N THR A 153 6.99 14.88 1.50
CA THR A 153 7.92 15.06 2.60
C THR A 153 9.24 15.66 2.11
N SER A 154 9.80 15.17 1.00
CA SER A 154 11.02 15.73 0.40
C SER A 154 10.87 17.22 0.09
N ARG A 155 9.72 17.66 -0.44
CA ARG A 155 9.45 19.09 -0.68
C ARG A 155 9.50 19.93 0.60
N LYS A 156 9.00 19.40 1.72
CA LYS A 156 9.01 20.10 3.02
C LYS A 156 10.42 20.19 3.61
N VAL A 157 11.22 19.14 3.43
CA VAL A 157 12.55 19.03 4.06
C VAL A 157 13.65 19.66 3.21
N LEU A 158 13.64 19.41 1.90
CA LEU A 158 14.70 19.80 0.97
C LEU A 158 14.35 21.06 0.15
N GLY A 159 13.11 21.54 0.24
CA GLY A 159 12.63 22.66 -0.56
C GLY A 159 12.11 22.27 -1.95
N GLY A 160 11.45 23.23 -2.59
CA GLY A 160 10.66 22.98 -3.80
C GLY A 160 11.45 22.61 -5.04
N GLU A 161 12.60 23.27 -5.24
CA GLU A 161 13.51 23.06 -6.38
C GLU A 161 14.14 21.67 -6.30
N ILE A 162 14.75 21.34 -5.15
CA ILE A 162 15.38 20.03 -4.95
C ILE A 162 14.35 18.92 -5.05
N ALA A 163 13.16 19.08 -4.47
CA ALA A 163 12.15 18.04 -4.59
C ALA A 163 11.71 17.81 -6.04
N GLN A 164 11.62 18.86 -6.88
CA GLN A 164 11.24 18.71 -8.29
C GLN A 164 12.26 17.95 -9.14
N SER A 165 13.54 17.94 -8.75
CA SER A 165 14.55 17.19 -9.48
C SER A 165 14.54 15.69 -9.14
N LEU A 166 13.95 15.29 -8.01
CA LEU A 166 13.94 13.90 -7.57
C LEU A 166 13.00 13.05 -8.43
N GLU A 167 13.43 11.84 -8.75
CA GLU A 167 12.60 10.89 -9.47
C GLU A 167 11.34 10.49 -8.68
N PRO A 168 10.27 10.07 -9.39
CA PRO A 168 9.19 9.34 -8.77
C PRO A 168 9.71 8.13 -8.00
N VAL A 169 9.19 7.94 -6.80
CA VAL A 169 9.50 6.79 -5.96
C VAL A 169 8.31 5.86 -5.88
N TRP A 170 8.62 4.56 -5.79
CA TRP A 170 7.65 3.48 -5.84
C TRP A 170 6.79 3.44 -7.11
N ASP A 171 5.81 2.54 -7.12
CA ASP A 171 5.13 1.99 -8.28
C ASP A 171 6.10 1.40 -9.32
N PHE A 172 5.56 0.69 -10.31
CA PHE A 172 6.33 0.21 -11.45
C PHE A 172 6.60 1.30 -12.50
N ASP A 173 7.77 1.24 -13.13
CA ASP A 173 8.04 1.90 -14.41
C ASP A 173 7.56 1.05 -15.61
N GLN A 174 7.93 1.47 -16.82
CA GLN A 174 7.55 0.79 -18.06
C GLN A 174 8.24 -0.58 -18.23
N GLU A 175 9.31 -0.84 -17.50
CA GLU A 175 10.05 -2.12 -17.51
C GLU A 175 9.52 -3.08 -16.44
N GLY A 176 8.61 -2.62 -15.57
CA GLY A 176 8.08 -3.40 -14.45
C GLY A 176 8.97 -3.32 -13.20
N GLU A 177 9.87 -2.35 -13.13
CA GLU A 177 10.80 -2.17 -12.02
C GLU A 177 10.31 -1.10 -11.04
N VAL A 178 10.65 -1.26 -9.75
CA VAL A 178 10.26 -0.28 -8.72
C VAL A 178 11.03 1.03 -8.92
N ARG A 179 10.31 2.14 -9.06
CA ARG A 179 10.93 3.44 -9.33
C ARG A 179 11.63 4.03 -8.12
N GLY A 180 12.83 4.60 -8.31
CA GLY A 180 13.52 5.51 -7.41
C GLY A 180 13.90 5.00 -6.01
N MET A 181 13.37 3.85 -5.57
CA MET A 181 13.65 3.26 -4.28
C MET A 181 15.00 2.56 -4.30
N TRP A 182 15.84 2.86 -3.31
CA TRP A 182 17.18 2.28 -3.11
C TRP A 182 18.17 2.49 -4.27
N ARG A 183 17.83 3.35 -5.24
CA ARG A 183 18.66 3.76 -6.37
C ARG A 183 19.09 5.21 -6.19
N ARG A 184 20.24 5.57 -6.77
CA ARG A 184 20.72 6.95 -6.79
C ARG A 184 19.70 7.83 -7.51
N CYS A 185 19.31 8.93 -6.90
CA CYS A 185 18.50 9.95 -7.56
C CYS A 185 19.35 10.76 -8.56
N SER A 186 18.69 11.44 -9.49
CA SER A 186 19.30 12.30 -10.52
C SER A 186 20.30 13.32 -9.98
N ARG A 187 20.15 13.68 -8.70
CA ARG A 187 21.06 14.54 -7.96
C ARG A 187 22.06 13.72 -7.15
N ASP A 188 23.33 14.09 -7.30
CA ASP A 188 24.46 13.49 -6.58
C ASP A 188 24.23 13.39 -5.07
N GLY A 189 24.53 12.22 -4.51
CA GLY A 189 24.51 11.98 -3.06
C GLY A 189 23.12 11.84 -2.43
N SER A 190 22.07 11.52 -3.19
CA SER A 190 20.72 11.34 -2.64
C SER A 190 20.06 10.01 -3.04
N TRP A 191 19.33 9.41 -2.09
CA TRP A 191 18.60 8.15 -2.23
C TRP A 191 17.29 8.20 -1.45
N PHE A 192 16.30 7.43 -1.91
CA PHE A 192 15.14 7.08 -1.11
C PHE A 192 15.25 5.67 -0.56
N MET A 193 14.82 5.51 0.69
CA MET A 193 14.79 4.23 1.37
C MET A 193 13.50 4.10 2.18
N GLY A 194 12.89 2.92 2.14
CA GLY A 194 11.65 2.62 2.83
C GLY A 194 11.18 1.20 2.55
N GLY A 195 9.91 0.93 2.84
CA GLY A 195 9.32 -0.40 2.78
C GLY A 195 9.34 -1.08 4.15
N ASP A 196 8.85 -2.31 4.18
CA ASP A 196 8.92 -3.13 5.38
C ASP A 196 10.35 -3.66 5.62
N LEU A 197 10.47 -4.55 6.61
CA LEU A 197 11.75 -5.14 7.00
C LEU A 197 12.33 -6.10 5.94
N SER A 198 11.50 -6.67 5.05
CA SER A 198 11.97 -7.53 3.96
C SER A 198 12.75 -6.71 2.93
N PHE A 199 12.18 -5.56 2.52
CA PHE A 199 12.82 -4.64 1.60
C PHE A 199 14.02 -3.93 2.23
N THR A 200 13.81 -3.31 3.39
CA THR A 200 14.80 -2.44 4.03
C THR A 200 16.09 -3.20 4.31
N ARG A 201 16.00 -4.43 4.82
CA ARG A 201 17.18 -5.25 5.16
C ARG A 201 18.00 -5.65 3.95
N TYR A 202 17.34 -6.10 2.89
CA TYR A 202 18.04 -6.48 1.66
C TYR A 202 18.71 -5.26 1.01
N HIS A 203 17.93 -4.20 0.78
CA HIS A 203 18.40 -3.04 0.03
C HIS A 203 19.36 -2.13 0.79
N SER A 204 19.40 -2.16 2.13
CA SER A 204 20.38 -1.41 2.93
C SER A 204 21.82 -1.69 2.47
N ARG A 205 22.14 -2.96 2.22
CA ARG A 205 23.49 -3.37 1.81
C ARG A 205 23.82 -2.85 0.42
N LEU A 206 22.87 -2.93 -0.52
CA LEU A 206 23.05 -2.44 -1.89
C LEU A 206 23.25 -0.92 -1.92
N LEU A 207 22.46 -0.19 -1.12
CA LEU A 207 22.59 1.26 -0.97
C LEU A 207 23.94 1.62 -0.35
N ALA A 208 24.37 0.93 0.71
CA ALA A 208 25.67 1.16 1.33
C ALA A 208 26.84 0.93 0.35
N LEU A 209 26.73 -0.07 -0.52
CA LEU A 209 27.73 -0.32 -1.57
C LEU A 209 27.74 0.78 -2.63
N GLN A 210 26.58 1.33 -3.03
CA GLN A 210 26.51 2.49 -3.93
C GLN A 210 27.20 3.71 -3.32
N ILE A 211 26.90 4.02 -2.05
CA ILE A 211 27.56 5.12 -1.31
C ILE A 211 29.07 4.87 -1.27
N LYS A 212 29.50 3.67 -0.92
CA LYS A 212 30.92 3.34 -0.84
C LYS A 212 31.62 3.48 -2.19
N ALA A 213 30.98 3.05 -3.28
CA ALA A 213 31.53 3.18 -4.62
C ALA A 213 31.73 4.65 -5.02
N LEU A 214 30.79 5.53 -4.67
CA LEU A 214 30.93 6.98 -4.90
C LEU A 214 32.08 7.61 -4.11
N GLU A 215 32.20 7.27 -2.82
CA GLU A 215 33.28 7.77 -1.97
C GLU A 215 34.67 7.34 -2.47
N GLU A 216 34.76 6.19 -3.15
CA GLU A 216 36.00 5.66 -3.74
C GLU A 216 36.20 6.09 -5.20
N GLY A 217 35.30 6.88 -5.79
CA GLY A 217 35.39 7.32 -7.19
C GLY A 217 35.22 6.18 -8.21
N LEU A 218 34.51 5.12 -7.85
CA LEU A 218 34.21 3.95 -8.70
C LEU A 218 32.87 4.08 -9.46
N MET A 219 32.14 5.17 -9.25
CA MET A 219 30.82 5.45 -9.82
C MET A 219 30.65 6.94 -10.11
#